data_AF-A0A7J0D6A4-F1
#
_entry.id   AF-A0A7J0D6A4-F1
#
_cell.length_a   1.000
_cell.length_b   1.000
_cell.length_c   1.000
_cell.angle_alpha   90.00
_cell.angle_beta   90.00
_cell.angle_gamma   90.00
#
_symmetry.space_group_name_H-M   'P 1'
#
loop_
_entity.id
_entity.type
_entity.pdbx_description
1 polymer ?
#
loop_
_entity_poly.entity_id
_entity_poly.type
_entity_poly.pdbx_seq_one_letter_code
_entity_poly.pdbx_strand_id
1 'polypeptide(L)'
;MGGEPEALAEAAEAGRRAAAWIRSLPAPPAPRPVGTWLAGALPDAVEAAMGSLDPAQCDRMGPEGRLVEGNGGVDAGTTSTLTVVPCVLSDADWLTPDQHIRLLAVASITTGIARLLADDPGTAILHGLVARMCATLDHATRPDTPGLATQFEHTL
;
A
#
# COMPACT_ATOMS: atom_id res chain seq x y z
N MET A 1 3.34 22.42 10.10
CA MET A 1 2.50 21.66 9.16
C MET A 1 3.26 21.65 7.85
N GLY A 2 3.65 20.46 7.39
CA GLY A 2 4.38 20.32 6.13
C GLY A 2 3.49 20.65 4.94
N GLY A 3 4.09 21.23 3.90
CA GLY A 3 3.39 21.51 2.65
C GLY A 3 3.15 20.25 1.81
N GLU A 4 2.41 20.38 0.71
CA GLU A 4 2.22 19.34 -0.30
C GLU A 4 3.50 18.55 -0.65
N PRO A 5 4.64 19.18 -1.01
CA PRO A 5 5.84 18.42 -1.39
C PRO A 5 6.40 17.56 -0.25
N GLU A 6 6.25 17.99 1.00
CA GLU A 6 6.69 17.22 2.16
C GLU A 6 5.77 16.01 2.39
N ALA A 7 4.46 16.20 2.23
CA ALA A 7 3.49 15.10 2.33
C ALA A 7 3.70 14.03 1.25
N LEU A 8 3.98 14.45 0.00
CA LEU A 8 4.28 13.54 -1.11
C LEU A 8 5.62 12.81 -0.91
N ALA A 9 6.65 13.51 -0.43
CA ALA A 9 7.94 12.90 -0.14
C ALA A 9 7.85 11.84 0.97
N GLU A 10 7.10 12.13 2.05
CA GLU A 10 6.85 11.16 3.12
C GLU A 10 6.04 9.97 2.62
N ALA A 11 5.03 10.19 1.77
CA ALA A 11 4.26 9.12 1.15
C ALA A 11 5.16 8.20 0.30
N ALA A 12 6.03 8.77 -0.52
CA ALA A 12 6.98 8.00 -1.32
C ALA A 12 7.95 7.18 -0.45
N GLU A 13 8.41 7.72 0.68
CA GLU A 13 9.26 6.98 1.62
C GLU A 13 8.49 5.87 2.33
N ALA A 14 7.26 6.12 2.79
CA ALA A 14 6.41 5.09 3.38
C ALA A 14 6.15 3.94 2.38
N GLY A 15 5.97 4.26 1.09
CA GLY A 15 5.88 3.28 0.01
C GLY A 15 7.14 2.42 -0.15
N ARG A 16 8.33 3.03 -0.11
CA ARG A 16 9.62 2.29 -0.14
C ARG A 16 9.77 1.36 1.06
N ARG A 17 9.41 1.82 2.27
CA ARG A 17 9.44 0.99 3.48
C ARG A 17 8.47 -0.19 3.37
N ALA A 18 7.26 0.05 2.87
CA ALA A 18 6.28 -1.00 2.67
C ALA A 18 6.74 -2.04 1.63
N ALA A 19 7.30 -1.58 0.50
CA ALA A 19 7.86 -2.46 -0.52
C ALA A 19 9.04 -3.28 0.02
N ALA A 20 9.91 -2.69 0.84
CA ALA A 20 11.00 -3.40 1.51
C ALA A 20 10.49 -4.48 2.47
N TRP A 21 9.42 -4.19 3.23
CA TRP A 21 8.78 -5.18 4.10
C TRP A 21 8.20 -6.35 3.29
N ILE A 22 7.48 -6.09 2.19
CA ILE A 22 6.94 -7.15 1.33
C ILE A 22 8.07 -8.05 0.80
N ARG A 23 9.18 -7.46 0.35
CA ARG A 23 10.36 -8.20 -0.12
C ARG A 23 11.04 -9.03 0.99
N SER A 24 10.82 -8.68 2.25
CA SER A 24 11.35 -9.39 3.42
C SER A 24 10.48 -10.58 3.88
N LEU A 25 9.28 -10.75 3.31
CA LEU A 25 8.38 -11.83 3.68
C LEU A 25 8.98 -13.22 3.38
N PRO A 26 8.56 -14.27 4.11
CA PRO A 26 9.01 -15.62 3.85
C PRO A 26 8.75 -16.04 2.40
N ALA A 27 9.76 -16.65 1.77
CA ALA A 27 9.61 -17.25 0.47
C ALA A 27 8.83 -18.58 0.57
N PRO A 28 8.08 -18.97 -0.47
CA PRO A 28 7.44 -20.28 -0.49
C PRO A 28 8.50 -21.39 -0.48
N PRO A 29 8.18 -22.58 0.09
CA PRO A 29 9.12 -23.71 0.15
C PRO A 29 9.47 -24.31 -1.22
N ALA A 30 8.68 -23.99 -2.25
CA ALA A 30 8.93 -24.33 -3.64
C ALA A 30 8.53 -23.15 -4.55
N PRO A 31 9.11 -23.00 -5.76
CA PRO A 31 8.73 -21.94 -6.69
C PRO A 31 7.23 -21.97 -7.00
N ARG A 32 6.53 -20.85 -6.81
CA ARG A 32 5.10 -20.68 -7.09
C ARG A 32 4.87 -19.32 -7.74
N PRO A 33 3.93 -19.19 -8.71
CA PRO A 33 3.63 -17.92 -9.36
C PRO A 33 3.33 -16.78 -8.38
N VAL A 34 2.50 -17.04 -7.36
CA VAL A 34 2.18 -16.05 -6.32
C VAL A 34 3.39 -15.64 -5.50
N GLY A 35 4.34 -16.54 -5.25
CA GLY A 35 5.58 -16.22 -4.53
C GLY A 35 6.49 -15.29 -5.34
N THR A 36 6.65 -15.55 -6.63
CA THR A 36 7.39 -14.66 -7.55
C THR A 36 6.71 -13.29 -7.67
N TRP A 37 5.39 -13.27 -7.75
CA TRP A 37 4.61 -12.04 -7.85
C TRP A 37 4.71 -11.20 -6.56
N LEU A 38 4.57 -11.82 -5.38
CA LEU A 38 4.73 -11.16 -4.08
C LEU A 38 6.13 -10.59 -3.87
N ALA A 39 7.18 -11.28 -4.36
CA ALA A 39 8.56 -10.81 -4.21
C ALA A 39 8.96 -9.70 -5.21
N GLY A 40 8.21 -9.51 -6.29
CA GLY A 40 8.57 -8.59 -7.37
C GLY A 40 7.46 -7.60 -7.72
N ALA A 41 6.45 -8.05 -8.46
CA ALA A 41 5.42 -7.15 -9.01
C ALA A 41 4.64 -6.38 -7.94
N LEU A 42 4.28 -7.00 -6.81
CA LEU A 42 3.56 -6.31 -5.74
C LEU A 42 4.38 -5.17 -5.08
N PRO A 43 5.61 -5.41 -4.57
CA PRO A 43 6.39 -4.33 -3.96
C PRO A 43 6.75 -3.23 -4.97
N ASP A 44 7.00 -3.58 -6.24
CA ASP A 44 7.24 -2.59 -7.29
C ASP A 44 6.01 -1.72 -7.54
N ALA A 45 4.81 -2.29 -7.53
CA ALA A 45 3.55 -1.54 -7.65
C ALA A 45 3.28 -0.63 -6.44
N VAL A 46 3.57 -1.08 -5.22
CA VAL A 46 3.43 -0.25 -4.03
C VAL A 46 4.37 0.96 -4.08
N GLU A 47 5.63 0.72 -4.46
CA GLU A 47 6.64 1.77 -4.59
C GLU A 47 6.29 2.76 -5.71
N ALA A 48 5.85 2.25 -6.87
CA ALA A 48 5.39 3.06 -7.99
C ALA A 48 4.18 3.92 -7.62
N ALA A 49 3.14 3.34 -7.03
CA ALA A 49 1.93 4.06 -6.63
C ALA A 49 2.23 5.22 -5.67
N MET A 50 3.02 4.95 -4.63
CA MET A 50 3.34 5.94 -3.61
C MET A 50 4.33 6.99 -4.09
N GLY A 51 5.20 6.64 -5.06
CA GLY A 51 6.15 7.55 -5.68
C GLY A 51 5.57 8.42 -6.79
N SER A 52 4.44 8.03 -7.39
CA SER A 52 3.80 8.74 -8.50
C SER A 52 2.61 9.60 -8.10
N LEU A 53 2.32 9.72 -6.79
CA LEU A 53 1.18 10.49 -6.29
C LEU A 53 1.22 11.93 -6.81
N ASP A 54 0.12 12.36 -7.44
CA ASP A 54 -0.02 13.67 -8.05
C ASP A 54 -1.38 14.29 -7.72
N PRO A 55 -1.42 15.30 -6.83
CA PRO A 55 -2.61 16.11 -6.55
C PRO A 55 -3.28 16.74 -7.78
N ALA A 56 -2.53 16.97 -8.86
CA ALA A 56 -3.10 17.52 -10.09
C ALA A 56 -3.93 16.49 -10.88
N GLN A 57 -3.78 15.20 -10.59
CA GLN A 57 -4.64 14.13 -11.11
C GLN A 57 -5.86 13.89 -10.22
N CYS A 58 -6.45 14.96 -9.69
CA CYS A 58 -7.70 14.91 -8.95
C CYS A 58 -8.94 14.91 -9.86
N ASP A 59 -10.04 14.49 -9.28
CA ASP A 59 -11.38 14.59 -9.81
C ASP A 59 -11.65 16.06 -10.18
N ARG A 60 -12.08 16.26 -11.43
CA ARG A 60 -12.32 17.61 -11.95
C ARG A 60 -13.52 17.64 -12.86
N MET A 61 -14.17 18.80 -12.93
CA MET A 61 -15.24 19.01 -13.90
C MET A 61 -14.65 19.22 -15.29
N GLY A 62 -15.03 18.36 -16.22
CA GLY A 62 -14.72 18.50 -17.63
C GLY A 62 -15.52 19.64 -18.29
N PRO A 63 -15.14 20.04 -19.52
CA PRO A 63 -15.76 21.17 -20.24
C PRO A 63 -17.25 20.96 -20.53
N GLU A 64 -17.73 19.71 -20.56
CA GLU A 64 -19.14 19.37 -20.76
C GLU A 64 -19.95 19.32 -19.46
N GLY A 65 -19.37 19.71 -18.32
CA GLY A 65 -20.02 19.59 -17.02
C GLY A 65 -20.13 18.14 -16.52
N ARG A 66 -19.30 17.23 -17.05
CA ARG A 66 -19.17 15.84 -16.55
C ARG A 66 -17.98 15.71 -15.61
N LEU A 67 -18.12 14.89 -14.58
CA LEU A 67 -17.00 14.53 -13.72
C LEU A 67 -15.97 13.72 -14.53
N VAL A 68 -14.72 14.16 -14.48
CA VAL A 68 -13.55 13.40 -14.93
C VAL A 68 -12.89 12.87 -13.68
N GLU A 69 -12.93 11.55 -13.49
CA GLU A 69 -12.31 10.90 -12.34
C GLU A 69 -10.79 10.99 -12.44
N GLY A 70 -10.18 11.48 -11.36
CA GLY A 70 -8.75 11.44 -11.13
C GLY A 70 -8.30 10.08 -10.63
N ASN A 71 -7.01 9.80 -10.81
CA ASN A 71 -6.36 8.59 -10.30
C ASN A 71 -5.34 8.89 -9.20
N GLY A 72 -5.22 10.15 -8.78
CA GLY A 72 -4.25 10.59 -7.78
C GLY A 72 -2.79 10.35 -8.19
N GLY A 73 -2.51 10.20 -9.49
CA GLY A 73 -1.19 9.94 -10.04
C GLY A 73 -0.84 8.46 -10.26
N VAL A 74 -1.73 7.53 -9.90
CA VAL A 74 -1.46 6.08 -10.01
C VAL A 74 -1.96 5.54 -11.35
N ASP A 75 -1.11 4.86 -12.11
CA ASP A 75 -1.47 4.28 -13.39
C ASP A 75 -2.31 2.99 -13.25
N ALA A 76 -3.04 2.66 -14.30
CA ALA A 76 -3.98 1.53 -14.30
C ALA A 76 -3.29 0.17 -14.09
N GLY A 77 -2.04 -0.02 -14.52
CA GLY A 77 -1.30 -1.27 -14.32
C GLY A 77 -0.92 -1.47 -12.86
N THR A 78 -0.47 -0.38 -12.22
CA THR A 78 -0.21 -0.34 -10.78
C THR A 78 -1.49 -0.60 -9.98
N THR A 79 -2.60 0.08 -10.31
CA THR A 79 -3.91 -0.17 -9.68
C THR A 79 -4.37 -1.62 -9.87
N SER A 80 -4.22 -2.18 -11.07
CA SER A 80 -4.57 -3.57 -11.34
C SER A 80 -3.76 -4.56 -10.49
N THR A 81 -2.50 -4.26 -10.22
CA THR A 81 -1.65 -5.10 -9.37
C THR A 81 -2.12 -5.07 -7.91
N LEU A 82 -2.39 -3.88 -7.37
CA LEU A 82 -2.83 -3.72 -5.98
C LEU A 82 -4.21 -4.36 -5.73
N THR A 83 -5.15 -4.22 -6.68
CA THR A 83 -6.52 -4.73 -6.55
C THR A 83 -6.62 -6.26 -6.59
N VAL A 84 -5.61 -6.95 -7.12
CA VAL A 84 -5.57 -8.42 -7.20
C VAL A 84 -5.11 -9.07 -5.89
N VAL A 85 -4.49 -8.32 -4.96
CA VAL A 85 -3.98 -8.86 -3.68
C VAL A 85 -4.99 -9.77 -2.97
N PRO A 86 -6.26 -9.38 -2.73
CA PRO A 86 -7.21 -10.24 -2.03
C PRO A 86 -7.47 -11.58 -2.73
N CYS A 87 -7.38 -11.63 -4.06
CA CYS A 87 -7.67 -12.82 -4.85
C CYS A 87 -6.54 -13.85 -4.80
N VAL A 88 -5.29 -13.43 -4.58
CA VAL A 88 -4.11 -14.31 -4.64
C VAL A 88 -3.62 -14.76 -3.28
N LEU A 89 -4.09 -14.15 -2.18
CA LEU A 89 -3.64 -14.50 -0.84
C LEU A 89 -4.03 -15.92 -0.41
N SER A 90 -5.12 -16.48 -0.94
CA SER A 90 -5.49 -17.88 -0.69
C SER A 90 -4.42 -18.87 -1.18
N ASP A 91 -3.63 -18.49 -2.19
CA ASP A 91 -2.57 -19.31 -2.75
C ASP A 91 -1.23 -19.14 -2.00
N ALA A 92 -1.18 -18.16 -1.09
CA ALA A 92 -0.03 -17.84 -0.25
C ALA A 92 -0.08 -18.56 1.12
N ASP A 93 -0.34 -19.87 1.10
CA ASP A 93 -0.50 -20.74 2.28
C ASP A 93 0.70 -20.80 3.23
N TRP A 94 1.89 -20.38 2.77
CA TRP A 94 3.12 -20.36 3.55
C TRP A 94 3.27 -19.09 4.40
N LEU A 95 2.42 -18.08 4.17
CA LEU A 95 2.37 -16.87 4.98
C LEU A 95 1.39 -17.05 6.14
N THR A 96 1.64 -16.36 7.24
CA THR A 96 0.72 -16.36 8.38
C THR A 96 -0.55 -15.56 8.08
N PRO A 97 -1.67 -15.82 8.77
CA PRO A 97 -2.87 -15.00 8.63
C PRO A 97 -2.63 -13.51 8.92
N ASP A 98 -1.72 -13.18 9.84
CA ASP A 98 -1.33 -11.80 10.13
C ASP A 98 -0.59 -11.15 8.94
N GLN A 99 0.29 -11.89 8.27
CA GLN A 99 0.95 -11.43 7.05
C GLN A 99 -0.05 -11.21 5.91
N HIS A 100 -1.06 -12.07 5.78
CA HIS A 100 -2.16 -11.85 4.81
C HIS A 100 -2.92 -10.56 5.10
N ILE A 101 -3.30 -10.33 6.36
CA ILE A 101 -4.02 -9.11 6.77
C ILE A 101 -3.17 -7.86 6.50
N ARG A 102 -1.88 -7.91 6.81
CA ARG A 102 -0.96 -6.79 6.56
C ARG A 102 -0.76 -6.53 5.06
N LEU A 103 -0.68 -7.56 4.23
CA LEU A 103 -0.65 -7.40 2.76
C LEU A 103 -1.94 -6.75 2.23
N LEU A 104 -3.11 -7.17 2.74
CA LEU A 104 -4.39 -6.51 2.42
C LEU A 104 -4.39 -5.04 2.84
N ALA A 105 -3.88 -4.76 4.05
CA ALA A 105 -3.78 -3.40 4.57
C ALA A 105 -2.88 -2.54 3.68
N VAL A 106 -1.69 -3.02 3.31
CA VAL A 106 -0.76 -2.31 2.40
C VAL A 106 -1.47 -1.95 1.09
N ALA A 107 -2.05 -2.93 0.40
CA ALA A 107 -2.71 -2.69 -0.88
C ALA A 107 -3.89 -1.70 -0.78
N SER A 108 -4.68 -1.83 0.29
CA SER A 108 -5.84 -0.98 0.54
C SER A 108 -5.43 0.45 0.90
N ILE A 109 -4.39 0.61 1.73
CA ILE A 109 -3.88 1.92 2.16
C ILE A 109 -3.26 2.65 0.97
N THR A 110 -2.41 1.99 0.18
CA THR A 110 -1.81 2.57 -1.03
C THR A 110 -2.88 3.06 -2.00
N THR A 111 -3.88 2.23 -2.29
CA THR A 111 -5.01 2.60 -3.16
C THR A 111 -5.85 3.72 -2.54
N GLY A 112 -6.05 3.68 -1.22
CA GLY A 112 -6.82 4.68 -0.48
C GLY A 112 -6.15 6.05 -0.45
N ILE A 113 -4.82 6.13 -0.35
CA ILE A 113 -4.07 7.40 -0.42
C ILE A 113 -4.23 8.04 -1.80
N ALA A 114 -4.06 7.25 -2.86
CA ALA A 114 -4.28 7.74 -4.22
C ALA A 114 -5.72 8.27 -4.39
N ARG A 115 -6.72 7.55 -3.84
CA ARG A 115 -8.11 7.99 -3.91
C ARG A 115 -8.40 9.24 -3.08
N LEU A 116 -7.76 9.43 -1.92
CA LEU A 116 -7.88 10.67 -1.14
C LEU A 116 -7.38 11.89 -1.94
N LEU A 117 -6.26 11.73 -2.65
CA LEU A 117 -5.73 12.78 -3.53
C LEU A 117 -6.58 12.96 -4.78
N ALA A 118 -7.19 11.88 -5.29
CA ALA A 118 -8.13 11.98 -6.37
C ALA A 118 -9.38 12.77 -5.96
N ASP A 119 -9.92 12.55 -4.76
CA ASP A 119 -11.18 13.15 -4.33
C ASP A 119 -11.06 14.64 -3.97
N ASP A 120 -10.18 14.97 -3.02
CA ASP A 120 -9.89 16.34 -2.60
C ASP A 120 -8.47 16.42 -2.02
N PRO A 121 -7.46 16.70 -2.85
CA PRO A 121 -6.08 16.72 -2.40
C PRO A 121 -5.81 17.88 -1.44
N GLY A 122 -6.51 19.01 -1.60
CA GLY A 122 -6.36 20.18 -0.74
C GLY A 122 -6.76 19.87 0.70
N THR A 123 -7.93 19.28 0.88
CA THR A 123 -8.41 18.81 2.19
C THR A 123 -7.53 17.68 2.72
N ALA A 124 -7.17 16.70 1.87
CA ALA A 124 -6.38 15.55 2.28
C ALA A 124 -5.00 15.95 2.84
N ILE A 125 -4.33 16.92 2.22
CA ILE A 125 -3.04 17.44 2.67
C ILE A 125 -3.21 18.37 3.87
N LEU A 126 -4.11 19.35 3.80
CA LEU A 126 -4.31 20.34 4.86
C LEU A 126 -4.68 19.70 6.20
N HIS A 127 -5.49 18.65 6.18
CA HIS A 127 -5.94 17.94 7.37
C HIS A 127 -5.08 16.72 7.73
N GLY A 128 -3.93 16.53 7.05
CA GLY A 128 -2.98 15.46 7.34
C GLY A 128 -3.57 14.06 7.16
N LEU A 129 -4.51 13.87 6.22
CA LEU A 129 -5.10 12.56 5.93
C LEU A 129 -4.05 11.63 5.33
N VAL A 130 -3.27 12.13 4.36
CA VAL A 130 -2.17 11.38 3.73
C VAL A 130 -1.16 10.93 4.79
N ALA A 131 -0.71 11.84 5.66
CA ALA A 131 0.24 11.53 6.73
C ALA A 131 -0.29 10.44 7.69
N ARG A 132 -1.57 10.48 8.06
CA ARG A 132 -2.20 9.44 8.90
C ARG A 132 -2.27 8.07 8.21
N MET A 133 -2.55 8.05 6.91
CA MET A 133 -2.54 6.83 6.13
C MET A 133 -1.11 6.27 6.00
N CYS A 134 -0.10 7.12 5.75
CA CYS A 134 1.31 6.71 5.76
C CYS A 134 1.75 6.12 7.10
N ALA A 135 1.37 6.76 8.22
CA ALA A 135 1.66 6.21 9.55
C ALA A 135 0.99 4.84 9.79
N THR A 136 -0.20 4.64 9.21
CA THR A 136 -0.91 3.35 9.27
C THR A 136 -0.20 2.31 8.39
N LEU A 137 0.29 2.71 7.22
CA LEU A 137 1.10 1.88 6.33
C LEU A 137 2.37 1.41 7.05
N ASP A 138 3.10 2.34 7.66
CA ASP A 138 4.31 2.03 8.44
C ASP A 138 4.02 1.07 9.60
N HIS A 139 2.87 1.25 10.26
CA HIS A 139 2.45 0.33 11.31
C HIS A 139 2.17 -1.08 10.77
N ALA A 140 1.51 -1.19 9.63
CA ALA A 140 1.23 -2.47 8.99
C ALA A 140 2.52 -3.19 8.54
N THR A 141 3.51 -2.42 8.10
CA THR A 141 4.78 -2.94 7.57
C THR A 141 5.92 -2.96 8.60
N ARG A 142 5.59 -2.81 9.88
CA ARG A 142 6.60 -2.93 10.94
C ARG A 142 7.17 -4.36 10.94
N PRO A 143 8.48 -4.53 11.17
CA PRO A 143 9.07 -5.84 11.35
C PRO A 143 8.36 -6.59 12.48
N ASP A 144 8.15 -7.89 12.30
CA ASP A 144 7.61 -8.71 13.38
C ASP A 144 8.63 -8.76 14.52
N THR A 145 8.21 -8.35 15.73
CA THR A 145 9.07 -8.45 16.90
C THR A 145 9.23 -9.93 17.25
N PRO A 146 10.44 -10.51 17.21
CA PRO A 146 10.64 -11.87 17.67
C PRO A 146 10.48 -11.88 19.20
N GLY A 147 9.38 -12.42 19.73
CA GLY A 147 9.29 -12.58 21.20
C GLY A 147 7.95 -12.80 21.90
N LEU A 148 6.85 -13.16 21.23
CA LEU A 148 5.60 -13.52 21.95
C LEU A 148 4.98 -14.87 21.55
N ALA A 149 5.49 -15.52 20.50
CA ALA A 149 4.96 -16.84 20.08
C ALA A 149 5.44 -18.00 20.96
N THR A 150 6.51 -17.84 21.75
CA THR A 150 7.08 -18.93 22.58
C THR A 150 6.50 -19.05 23.99
N GLN A 151 5.55 -18.21 24.40
CA GLN A 151 4.97 -18.28 25.76
C GLN A 151 3.78 -19.21 25.92
N PHE A 152 3.21 -19.76 24.83
CA PHE A 152 2.00 -20.60 24.92
C PHE A 152 2.23 -22.10 24.66
N GLU A 153 3.46 -22.55 24.44
CA GLU A 153 3.73 -23.98 24.17
C GLU A 153 4.09 -24.82 25.42
N HIS A 154 3.96 -24.27 26.64
CA HIS A 154 4.32 -25.00 27.87
C HIS A 154 3.19 -25.13 28.90
N THR A 155 1.95 -25.27 28.45
CA THR A 155 0.91 -25.90 29.29
C THR A 155 -0.15 -26.54 28.42
N LEU A 156 -0.02 -27.83 28.15
CA LEU A 156 -1.08 -28.85 28.16
C LEU A 156 -0.44 -30.24 28.05
#